data_AF-A0AAN6YV07-F1
#
_entry.id   AF-A0AAN6YV07-F1
#
_cell.length_a   1.000
_cell.length_b   1.000
_cell.length_c   1.000
_cell.angle_alpha   90.00
_cell.angle_beta   90.00
_cell.angle_gamma   90.00
#
_symmetry.space_group_name_H-M   'P 1'
#
loop_
_entity.id
_entity.type
_entity.pdbx_description
1 polymer ?
#
loop_
_entity_poly.entity_id
_entity_poly.type
_entity_poly.pdbx_seq_one_letter_code
_entity_poly.pdbx_strand_id
1 'polypeptide(L)'
;MLSSWLVGRHEHKEIAPIVFKEVVAGTGLEPQSIPSLNTLQALLLCIVYAVSCRSEESMLAKAVRLNDILVSSCRCLDIFSGHYVLPERMEECAFTFWLAREQVHRLAFSVLRVDTYLSILLDHPPSVRYQELCIPLPKSSQLWACVTEEERRKLQWDEPAGREKTLFCHLIRDALLGSGDATKLFRLPYRFTEADYHLGLCALQAGIWEAAREAHGSASDEVVNKLMPGSPIQLWRAHLEQWPVKMPVVKKDHRHQMIDEQQLFTDDHDDSAVFAPLSLTLWHISTIKMHAPLTLLRLHSSSNSLFGGRAAAAPTATTMAAAAAAVLQKPKARLRTWMASDCPRTAVWSAAQIARVVMVTSSSGAPADPDSDSAARRRRLLLLNPLAIFGLLMSAIVTCSYAASHTSGACPGCSPGLSQNANAGAVVDLFVTDADGETAPELLRWKVYGEGRAVWGPSGIPVCRCGLPALAGWFSAALAAWDDGAQREFEVFLSGLA
;
A
#
# COMPACT_ATOMS: atom_id res chain seq x y z
N MET A 1 -16.20 6.19 19.88
CA MET A 1 -16.40 6.02 18.42
C MET A 1 -15.58 4.86 17.86
N LEU A 2 -14.25 4.98 17.73
CA LEU A 2 -13.37 3.93 17.16
C LEU A 2 -13.47 2.59 17.90
N SER A 3 -13.52 2.60 19.24
CA SER A 3 -13.71 1.40 20.05
C SER A 3 -15.04 0.69 19.75
N SER A 4 -16.14 1.45 19.68
CA SER A 4 -17.47 0.93 19.34
C SER A 4 -17.50 0.32 17.94
N TRP A 5 -16.87 0.98 16.96
CA TRP A 5 -16.69 0.45 15.60
C TRP A 5 -15.86 -0.84 15.60
N LEU A 6 -14.75 -0.88 16.34
CA LEU A 6 -13.85 -2.04 16.41
C LEU A 6 -14.56 -3.30 16.91
N VAL A 7 -15.44 -3.13 17.91
CA VAL A 7 -16.27 -4.19 18.50
C VAL A 7 -17.48 -4.51 17.61
N GLY A 8 -17.74 -3.72 16.57
CA GLY A 8 -18.86 -3.92 15.65
C GLY A 8 -20.22 -3.47 16.17
N ARG A 9 -20.24 -2.67 17.24
CA ARG A 9 -21.47 -2.05 17.75
C ARG A 9 -21.87 -0.91 16.82
N HIS A 10 -23.16 -0.61 16.73
CA HIS A 10 -23.68 0.45 15.86
C HIS A 10 -23.65 1.86 16.48
N GLU A 11 -23.37 2.00 17.78
CA GLU A 11 -23.34 3.30 18.49
C GLU A 11 -22.35 4.29 17.84
N HIS A 12 -21.29 3.78 17.19
CA HIS A 12 -20.35 4.63 16.45
C HIS A 12 -21.04 5.49 15.38
N LYS A 13 -22.14 5.02 14.77
CA LYS A 13 -22.89 5.78 13.75
C LYS A 13 -23.61 6.99 14.33
N GLU A 14 -24.06 6.91 15.58
CA GLU A 14 -24.72 8.00 16.29
C GLU A 14 -23.69 9.00 16.85
N ILE A 15 -22.58 8.49 17.37
CA ILE A 15 -21.53 9.30 17.99
C ILE A 15 -20.68 10.03 16.95
N ALA A 16 -20.41 9.40 15.79
CA ALA A 16 -19.49 9.95 14.80
C ALA A 16 -19.89 11.35 14.31
N PRO A 17 -21.14 11.64 13.90
CA PRO A 17 -21.55 12.99 13.46
C PRO A 17 -21.31 14.06 14.53
N ILE A 18 -21.56 13.74 15.80
CA ILE A 18 -21.36 14.65 16.93
C ILE A 18 -19.86 14.94 17.09
N VAL A 19 -19.03 13.90 17.13
CA VAL A 19 -17.57 14.03 17.28
C VAL A 19 -16.98 14.81 16.11
N PHE A 20 -17.36 14.51 14.86
CA PHE A 20 -16.90 15.27 13.70
C PHE A 20 -17.25 16.76 13.80
N LYS A 21 -18.47 17.08 14.22
CA LYS A 21 -18.91 18.48 14.36
C LYS A 21 -18.09 19.22 15.41
N GLU A 22 -17.90 18.63 16.58
CA GLU A 22 -17.12 19.24 17.68
C GLU A 22 -15.65 19.41 17.31
N VAL A 23 -15.04 18.40 16.68
CA VAL A 23 -13.64 18.48 16.26
C VAL A 23 -13.44 19.56 15.19
N VAL A 24 -14.32 19.63 14.19
CA VAL A 24 -14.25 20.68 13.16
C VAL A 24 -14.49 22.07 13.76
N ALA A 25 -15.45 22.21 14.68
CA ALA A 25 -15.66 23.48 15.38
C ALA A 25 -14.39 23.90 16.15
N GLY A 26 -13.75 22.95 16.84
CA GLY A 26 -12.50 23.18 17.57
C GLY A 26 -11.29 23.50 16.70
N THR A 27 -11.31 23.19 15.40
CA THR A 27 -10.24 23.55 14.45
C THR A 27 -10.31 25.00 13.95
N GLY A 28 -11.39 25.72 14.27
CA GLY A 28 -11.50 27.16 14.03
C GLY A 28 -11.91 27.53 12.60
N LEU A 29 -13.19 27.85 12.42
CA LEU A 29 -13.64 28.88 11.47
C LEU A 29 -13.59 30.28 12.10
N GLU A 30 -13.11 30.41 13.35
CA GLU A 30 -12.89 31.70 14.01
C GLU A 30 -11.48 32.24 13.69
N PRO A 31 -11.34 33.45 13.13
CA PRO A 31 -10.08 33.99 12.59
C PRO A 31 -8.90 34.17 13.58
N GLN A 32 -9.05 33.82 14.86
CA GLN A 32 -8.07 34.13 15.92
C GLN A 32 -7.73 32.97 16.85
N SER A 33 -8.34 31.79 16.69
CA SER A 33 -8.08 30.65 17.59
C SER A 33 -7.04 29.69 16.99
N ILE A 34 -5.88 29.59 17.64
CA ILE A 34 -4.86 28.59 17.32
C ILE A 34 -5.36 27.21 17.79
N PRO A 35 -5.50 26.20 16.89
CA PRO A 35 -6.00 24.90 17.31
C PRO A 35 -5.03 24.23 18.27
N SER A 36 -5.57 23.67 19.35
CA SER A 36 -4.77 22.94 20.34
C SER A 36 -4.20 21.64 19.76
N LEU A 37 -3.09 21.14 20.32
CA LEU A 37 -2.53 19.83 19.93
C LEU A 37 -3.56 18.71 20.04
N ASN A 38 -4.39 18.72 21.09
CA ASN A 38 -5.46 17.74 21.30
C ASN A 38 -6.52 17.81 20.19
N THR A 39 -6.85 19.01 19.71
CA THR A 39 -7.75 19.20 18.56
C THR A 39 -7.18 18.54 17.30
N LEU A 40 -5.89 18.74 17.02
CA LEU A 40 -5.22 18.15 15.86
C LEU A 40 -5.16 16.61 15.96
N GLN A 41 -4.87 16.08 17.15
CA GLN A 41 -4.91 14.64 17.41
C GLN A 41 -6.33 14.06 17.25
N ALA A 42 -7.36 14.78 17.71
CA ALA A 42 -8.75 14.37 17.51
C ALA A 42 -9.15 14.39 16.02
N LEU A 43 -8.66 15.37 15.26
CA LEU A 43 -8.84 15.45 13.81
C LEU A 43 -8.18 14.27 13.10
N LEU A 44 -6.95 13.91 13.48
CA LEU A 44 -6.26 12.73 12.98
C LEU A 44 -7.07 11.44 13.23
N LEU A 45 -7.59 11.25 14.44
CA LEU A 45 -8.42 10.07 14.77
C LEU A 45 -9.73 10.04 13.96
N CYS A 46 -10.33 11.19 13.69
CA CYS A 46 -11.49 11.31 12.81
C CYS A 46 -11.17 10.87 11.37
N ILE A 47 -9.99 11.22 10.86
CA ILE A 47 -9.53 10.77 9.53
C ILE A 47 -9.31 9.25 9.53
N VAL A 48 -8.62 8.69 10.52
CA VAL A 48 -8.40 7.24 10.65
C VAL A 48 -9.72 6.48 10.66
N TYR A 49 -10.69 6.96 11.43
CA TYR A 49 -12.04 6.40 11.46
C TYR A 49 -12.72 6.47 10.08
N ALA A 50 -12.69 7.62 9.41
CA ALA A 50 -13.29 7.80 8.10
C ALA A 50 -12.66 6.91 7.02
N VAL A 51 -11.34 6.70 7.06
CA VAL A 51 -10.63 5.75 6.19
C VAL A 51 -11.04 4.30 6.48
N SER A 52 -11.24 3.96 7.75
CA SER A 52 -11.69 2.62 8.17
C SER A 52 -13.12 2.32 7.74
N CYS A 53 -13.98 3.35 7.69
CA CYS A 53 -15.36 3.29 7.21
C CYS A 53 -15.52 3.68 5.73
N ARG A 54 -14.49 3.52 4.89
CA ARG A 54 -14.47 4.01 3.50
C ARG A 54 -15.59 3.45 2.60
N SER A 55 -16.17 2.31 2.94
CA SER A 55 -17.31 1.73 2.22
C SER A 55 -18.63 2.45 2.48
N GLU A 56 -18.70 3.24 3.56
CA GLU A 56 -19.83 4.11 3.86
C GLU A 56 -19.81 5.37 2.97
N GLU A 57 -20.99 5.82 2.57
CA GLU A 57 -21.16 6.96 1.67
C GLU A 57 -20.46 8.22 2.22
N SER A 58 -19.72 8.91 1.34
CA SER A 58 -19.02 10.17 1.63
C SER A 58 -17.88 10.13 2.67
N MET A 59 -17.61 8.99 3.32
CA MET A 59 -16.57 8.91 4.36
C MET A 59 -15.17 9.20 3.82
N LEU A 60 -14.82 8.64 2.67
CA LEU A 60 -13.53 8.89 2.05
C LEU A 60 -13.37 10.37 1.65
N ALA A 61 -14.40 10.98 1.07
CA ALA A 61 -14.40 12.41 0.75
C ALA A 61 -14.30 13.30 2.01
N LYS A 62 -14.92 12.87 3.12
CA LYS A 62 -14.78 13.53 4.42
C LYS A 62 -13.36 13.40 4.96
N ALA A 63 -12.74 12.22 4.85
CA ALA A 63 -11.37 11.97 5.25
C ALA A 63 -10.39 12.93 4.56
N VAL A 64 -10.55 13.13 3.24
CA VAL A 64 -9.75 14.09 2.46
C VAL A 64 -9.88 15.51 3.00
N ARG A 65 -11.12 16.01 3.14
CA ARG A 65 -11.34 17.38 3.64
C ARG A 65 -10.73 17.60 5.02
N LEU A 66 -10.86 16.63 5.92
CA LEU A 66 -10.29 16.71 7.26
C LEU A 66 -8.76 16.63 7.22
N ASN A 67 -8.19 15.83 6.32
CA ASN A 67 -6.75 15.79 6.09
C ASN A 67 -6.22 17.13 5.57
N ASP A 68 -6.91 17.77 4.64
CA ASP A 68 -6.52 19.10 4.13
C ASP A 68 -6.50 20.15 5.24
N ILE A 69 -7.51 20.13 6.13
CA ILE A 69 -7.54 20.99 7.32
C ILE A 69 -6.35 20.67 8.22
N LEU A 70 -6.12 19.39 8.54
CA LEU A 70 -5.04 18.97 9.44
C LEU A 70 -3.66 19.37 8.92
N VAL A 71 -3.39 19.09 7.64
CA VAL A 71 -2.13 19.43 6.97
C VAL A 71 -1.93 20.95 6.96
N SER A 72 -2.97 21.72 6.62
CA SER A 72 -2.93 23.18 6.63
C SER A 72 -2.63 23.72 8.05
N SER A 73 -3.33 23.22 9.07
CA SER A 73 -3.08 23.60 10.47
C SER A 73 -1.66 23.24 10.90
N CYS A 74 -1.14 22.06 10.57
CA CYS A 74 0.23 21.68 10.90
C CYS A 74 1.27 22.60 10.24
N ARG A 75 1.03 23.08 9.01
CA ARG A 75 1.89 24.06 8.34
C ARG A 75 1.82 25.43 9.01
N CYS A 76 0.62 25.94 9.27
CA CYS A 76 0.43 27.24 9.94
C CYS A 76 1.04 27.29 11.34
N LEU A 77 1.18 26.13 11.98
CA LEU A 77 1.77 25.98 13.31
C LEU A 77 3.24 25.57 13.27
N ASP A 78 3.87 25.48 12.10
CA ASP A 78 5.28 25.10 11.97
C ASP A 78 5.63 23.75 12.62
N ILE A 79 4.66 22.83 12.66
CA ILE A 79 4.84 21.49 13.24
C ILE A 79 5.85 20.67 12.41
N PHE A 80 5.78 20.76 11.07
CA PHE A 80 6.69 20.01 10.18
C PHE A 80 8.12 20.55 10.22
N SER A 81 8.27 21.88 10.36
CA SER A 81 9.57 22.54 10.41
C SER A 81 10.26 22.42 11.77
N GLY A 82 9.54 21.95 12.80
CA GLY A 82 10.04 21.78 14.15
C GLY A 82 10.06 23.08 14.97
N HIS A 83 9.46 24.17 14.46
CA HIS A 83 9.39 25.46 15.15
C HIS A 83 8.08 25.68 15.92
N TYR A 84 7.26 24.64 16.09
CA TYR A 84 6.08 24.70 16.95
C TYR A 84 6.44 25.14 18.37
N VAL A 85 5.84 26.23 18.83
CA VAL A 85 6.10 26.81 20.14
C VAL A 85 5.33 26.04 21.21
N LEU A 86 6.07 25.36 22.09
CA LEU A 86 5.50 24.73 23.28
C LEU A 86 5.31 25.76 24.40
N PRO A 87 4.30 25.59 25.29
CA PRO A 87 4.12 26.49 26.43
C PRO A 87 5.34 26.52 27.36
N GLU A 88 5.82 27.71 27.74
CA GLU A 88 7.02 27.92 28.59
C GLU A 88 6.99 27.11 29.89
N ARG A 89 5.81 26.97 30.51
CA ARG A 89 5.60 26.13 31.72
C ARG A 89 6.06 24.67 31.56
N MET A 90 6.17 24.16 30.34
CA MET A 90 6.64 22.80 30.08
C MET A 90 8.17 22.70 30.14
N GLU A 91 8.89 23.81 29.93
CA GLU A 91 10.36 23.87 29.96
C GLU A 91 10.92 23.71 31.38
N GLU A 92 10.10 23.95 32.41
CA GLU A 92 10.46 23.77 33.82
C GLU A 92 10.83 22.31 34.15
N CYS A 93 10.31 21.34 33.39
CA CYS A 93 10.62 19.93 33.54
C CYS A 93 11.09 19.36 32.20
N ALA A 94 12.37 19.01 32.11
CA ALA A 94 12.98 18.45 30.90
C ALA A 94 12.24 17.22 30.35
N PHE A 95 11.68 16.38 31.23
CA PHE A 95 10.89 15.22 30.81
C PHE A 95 9.55 15.62 30.20
N THR A 96 8.80 16.53 30.83
CA THR A 96 7.53 17.04 30.30
C THR A 96 7.72 17.75 28.97
N PHE A 97 8.80 18.54 28.84
CA PHE A 97 9.17 19.19 27.58
C PHE A 97 9.48 18.17 26.48
N TRP A 98 10.32 17.17 26.78
CA TRP A 98 10.62 16.08 25.85
C TRP A 98 9.35 15.35 25.41
N LEU A 99 8.47 15.01 26.35
CA LEU A 99 7.22 14.31 26.10
C LEU A 99 6.33 15.11 25.14
N ALA A 100 6.15 16.41 25.40
CA ALA A 100 5.35 17.29 24.56
C ALA A 100 5.94 17.42 23.14
N ARG A 101 7.27 17.56 23.03
CA ARG A 101 7.95 17.62 21.73
C ARG A 101 7.79 16.33 20.93
N GLU A 102 7.93 15.19 21.60
CA GLU A 102 7.75 13.87 20.97
C GLU A 102 6.29 13.65 20.52
N GLN A 103 5.28 14.16 21.25
CA GLN A 103 3.88 14.13 20.78
C GLN A 103 3.69 14.91 19.48
N VAL A 104 4.32 16.08 19.36
CA VAL A 104 4.27 16.92 18.15
C VAL A 104 4.95 16.21 16.98
N HIS A 105 6.12 15.62 17.19
CA HIS A 105 6.79 14.83 16.15
C HIS A 105 5.92 13.64 15.70
N ARG A 106 5.38 12.86 16.64
CA ARG A 106 4.50 11.71 16.32
C ARG A 106 3.24 12.13 15.56
N LEU A 107 2.66 13.28 15.88
CA LEU A 107 1.56 13.85 15.11
C LEU A 107 2.01 14.13 13.67
N ALA A 108 3.13 14.85 13.48
CA ALA A 108 3.66 15.18 12.16
C ALA A 108 3.86 13.95 11.26
N PHE A 109 4.49 12.89 11.79
CA PHE A 109 4.70 11.65 11.04
C PHE A 109 3.42 10.84 10.83
N SER A 110 2.44 10.96 11.74
CA SER A 110 1.12 10.35 11.53
C SER A 110 0.34 11.05 10.42
N VAL A 111 0.45 12.38 10.31
CA VAL A 111 -0.11 13.15 9.20
C VAL A 111 0.52 12.73 7.87
N LEU A 112 1.85 12.62 7.81
CA LEU A 112 2.55 12.10 6.61
C LEU A 112 2.00 10.73 6.17
N ARG A 113 1.81 9.80 7.11
CA ARG A 113 1.30 8.45 6.83
C ARG A 113 -0.13 8.49 6.29
N VAL A 114 -1.03 9.21 6.96
CA VAL A 114 -2.44 9.27 6.58
C VAL A 114 -2.62 9.98 5.24
N ASP A 115 -1.92 11.09 5.02
CA ASP A 115 -1.89 11.80 3.73
C ASP A 115 -1.42 10.88 2.60
N THR A 116 -0.37 10.10 2.86
CA THR A 116 0.11 9.07 1.92
C THR A 116 -0.95 8.01 1.63
N TYR A 117 -1.63 7.48 2.65
CA TYR A 117 -2.64 6.44 2.44
C TYR A 117 -3.82 6.97 1.64
N LEU A 118 -4.29 8.19 1.92
CA LEU A 118 -5.36 8.84 1.17
C LEU A 118 -4.93 9.04 -0.30
N SER A 119 -3.71 9.52 -0.53
CA SER A 119 -3.10 9.64 -1.85
C SER A 119 -3.12 8.32 -2.64
N ILE A 120 -2.79 7.21 -1.98
CA ILE A 120 -2.82 5.89 -2.62
C ILE A 120 -4.25 5.46 -2.94
N LEU A 121 -5.16 5.57 -1.97
CA LEU A 121 -6.55 5.13 -2.10
C LEU A 121 -7.30 5.90 -3.21
N LEU A 122 -6.96 7.17 -3.41
CA LEU A 122 -7.63 8.06 -4.35
C LEU A 122 -6.83 8.30 -5.64
N ASP A 123 -5.61 7.76 -5.72
CA ASP A 123 -4.67 7.95 -6.83
C ASP A 123 -4.32 9.42 -7.15
N HIS A 124 -4.18 10.25 -6.12
CA HIS A 124 -3.69 11.64 -6.22
C HIS A 124 -2.27 11.75 -5.64
N PRO A 125 -1.49 12.82 -5.93
CA PRO A 125 -0.19 12.99 -5.28
C PRO A 125 -0.38 13.28 -3.78
N PRO A 126 0.50 12.79 -2.89
CA PRO A 126 0.48 13.16 -1.48
C PRO A 126 0.75 14.67 -1.35
N SER A 127 0.07 15.30 -0.40
CA SER A 127 0.16 16.74 -0.17
C SER A 127 1.34 17.11 0.72
N VAL A 128 1.77 16.20 1.61
CA VAL A 128 2.92 16.39 2.50
C VAL A 128 4.15 15.77 1.88
N ARG A 129 5.18 16.59 1.65
CA ARG A 129 6.45 16.14 1.09
C ARG A 129 7.49 15.93 2.18
N TYR A 130 8.41 14.98 1.98
CA TYR A 130 9.45 14.68 2.98
C TYR A 130 10.37 15.88 3.25
N GLN A 131 10.52 16.79 2.28
CA GLN A 131 11.28 18.02 2.39
C GLN A 131 10.71 18.99 3.43
N GLU A 132 9.42 18.89 3.74
CA GLU A 132 8.76 19.74 4.75
C GLU A 132 9.08 19.25 6.18
N LEU A 133 9.39 17.97 6.36
CA LEU A 133 9.66 17.36 7.67
C LEU A 133 11.11 17.59 8.10
N CYS A 134 11.37 18.79 8.61
CA CYS A 134 12.64 19.20 9.22
C CYS A 134 12.71 18.86 10.72
N ILE A 135 12.24 17.66 11.08
CA ILE A 135 12.24 17.12 12.44
C ILE A 135 12.95 15.76 12.47
N PRO A 136 13.54 15.35 13.60
CA PRO A 136 14.13 14.02 13.73
C PRO A 136 13.05 12.93 13.73
N LEU A 137 13.46 11.69 13.46
CA LEU A 137 12.57 10.53 13.56
C LEU A 137 12.03 10.38 15.00
N PRO A 138 10.79 9.89 15.18
CA PRO A 138 10.24 9.60 16.50
C PRO A 138 11.06 8.53 17.22
N LYS A 139 11.03 8.56 18.55
CA LYS A 139 11.60 7.49 19.36
C LYS A 139 10.82 6.18 19.17
N SER A 140 11.37 5.04 19.59
CA SER A 140 10.64 3.77 19.56
C SER A 140 9.33 3.86 20.38
N SER A 141 8.30 3.08 20.03
CA SER A 141 7.07 3.11 20.84
C SER A 141 7.30 2.54 22.23
N GLN A 142 8.25 1.62 22.39
CA GLN A 142 8.66 1.09 23.70
C GLN A 142 9.20 2.21 24.60
N LEU A 143 10.12 3.04 24.10
CA LEU A 143 10.65 4.18 24.87
C LEU A 143 9.55 5.20 25.20
N TRP A 144 8.60 5.40 24.28
CA TRP A 144 7.46 6.31 24.47
C TRP A 144 6.43 5.82 25.48
N ALA A 145 6.10 4.53 25.46
CA ALA A 145 5.11 3.92 26.34
C ALA A 145 5.66 3.62 27.75
N CYS A 146 6.98 3.68 27.92
CA CYS A 146 7.65 3.34 29.16
C CYS A 146 7.21 4.23 30.35
N VAL A 147 6.65 3.57 31.36
CA VAL A 147 6.11 4.22 32.57
C VAL A 147 7.22 4.52 33.58
N THR A 148 8.19 3.61 33.75
CA THR A 148 9.23 3.72 34.78
C THR A 148 10.49 4.42 34.30
N GLU A 149 11.19 5.14 35.18
CA GLU A 149 12.40 5.86 34.79
C GLU A 149 13.59 4.92 34.54
N GLU A 150 13.70 3.84 35.30
CA GLU A 150 14.80 2.88 35.16
C GLU A 150 14.77 2.16 33.82
N GLU A 151 13.58 1.73 33.39
CA GLU A 151 13.37 1.12 32.09
C GLU A 151 13.59 2.12 30.96
N ARG A 152 13.11 3.37 31.11
CA ARG A 152 13.33 4.42 30.12
C ARG A 152 14.81 4.67 29.89
N ARG A 153 15.61 4.72 30.96
CA ARG A 153 17.07 4.87 30.85
C ARG A 153 17.68 3.71 30.05
N LYS A 154 17.27 2.46 30.31
CA LYS A 154 17.75 1.30 29.55
C LYS A 154 17.37 1.41 28.07
N LEU A 155 16.09 1.63 27.77
CA LEU A 155 15.58 1.76 26.40
C LEU A 155 16.23 2.92 25.64
N GLN A 156 16.54 4.02 26.32
CA GLN A 156 17.23 5.16 25.70
C GLN A 156 18.66 4.81 25.27
N TRP A 157 19.35 3.92 26.00
CA TRP A 157 20.67 3.41 25.58
C TRP A 157 20.58 2.44 24.41
N ASP A 158 19.45 1.73 24.26
CA ASP A 158 19.21 0.78 23.19
C ASP A 158 18.66 1.42 21.90
N GLU A 159 18.28 2.70 21.95
CA GLU A 159 17.85 3.46 20.76
C GLU A 159 18.95 3.52 19.70
N PRO A 160 18.62 3.32 18.40
CA PRO A 160 19.64 3.36 17.36
C PRO A 160 20.33 4.74 17.29
N ALA A 161 21.64 4.73 17.46
CA ALA A 161 22.46 5.93 17.50
C ALA A 161 22.30 6.79 16.23
N GLY A 162 22.22 8.11 16.42
CA GLY A 162 22.21 9.11 15.33
C GLY A 162 20.82 9.50 14.79
N ARG A 163 19.76 8.76 15.12
CA ARG A 163 18.36 9.05 14.71
C ARG A 163 17.87 10.42 15.20
N GLU A 164 18.25 10.80 16.42
CA GLU A 164 17.84 12.05 17.06
C GLU A 164 18.58 13.29 16.54
N LYS A 165 19.75 13.10 15.92
CA LYS A 165 20.64 14.18 15.48
C LYS A 165 20.42 14.56 14.01
N THR A 166 19.73 13.72 13.25
CA THR A 166 19.53 13.91 11.81
C THR A 166 18.07 14.16 11.51
N LEU A 167 17.80 15.21 10.73
CA LEU A 167 16.45 15.52 10.27
C LEU A 167 15.98 14.49 9.25
N PHE A 168 14.70 14.14 9.30
CA PHE A 168 14.09 13.16 8.39
C PHE A 168 14.27 13.54 6.92
N CYS A 169 14.11 14.82 6.59
CA CYS A 169 14.29 15.31 5.22
C CYS A 169 15.69 14.99 4.65
N HIS A 170 16.73 15.10 5.48
CA HIS A 170 18.10 14.75 5.10
C HIS A 170 18.30 13.24 4.95
N LEU A 171 17.71 12.45 5.85
CA LEU A 171 17.77 10.99 5.77
C LEU A 171 17.21 10.48 4.44
N ILE A 172 16.05 10.99 4.02
CA ILE A 172 15.41 10.59 2.76
C ILE A 172 16.21 11.10 1.56
N ARG A 173 16.66 12.35 1.56
CA ARG A 173 17.50 12.89 0.49
C ARG A 173 18.76 12.05 0.29
N ASP A 174 19.46 11.71 1.36
CA ASP A 174 20.70 10.96 1.30
C ASP A 174 20.43 9.51 0.85
N ALA A 175 19.28 8.92 1.26
CA ALA A 175 18.81 7.62 0.78
C ALA A 175 18.53 7.59 -0.73
N LEU A 176 18.08 8.70 -1.30
CA LEU A 176 17.86 8.86 -2.74
C LEU A 176 19.20 9.06 -3.48
N LEU A 177 20.10 9.89 -2.97
CA LEU A 177 21.36 10.23 -3.67
C LEU A 177 22.28 9.03 -3.90
N GLY A 178 22.40 8.11 -2.94
CA GLY A 178 23.32 6.99 -3.09
C GLY A 178 22.79 5.79 -3.89
N SER A 179 21.63 5.92 -4.52
CA SER A 179 21.12 4.92 -5.47
C SER A 179 21.80 4.98 -6.85
N GLY A 180 22.60 6.02 -7.13
CA GLY A 180 23.21 6.25 -8.45
C GLY A 180 24.51 5.49 -8.73
N ASP A 181 25.18 4.97 -7.69
CA ASP A 181 26.49 4.32 -7.78
C ASP A 181 26.33 2.80 -7.49
N ALA A 182 26.07 1.99 -8.52
CA ALA A 182 25.77 0.55 -8.41
C ALA A 182 26.89 -0.30 -7.76
N THR A 183 28.08 0.27 -7.54
CA THR A 183 29.28 -0.41 -7.01
C THR A 183 29.55 -0.12 -5.54
N LYS A 184 28.84 0.83 -4.91
CA LYS A 184 28.95 1.06 -3.46
C LYS A 184 27.78 0.37 -2.76
N LEU A 185 28.10 -0.55 -1.85
CA LEU A 185 27.16 -1.08 -0.86
C LEU A 185 26.55 0.10 -0.09
N PHE A 186 25.42 0.61 -0.59
CA PHE A 186 24.74 1.74 -0.01
C PHE A 186 24.19 1.34 1.35
N ARG A 187 24.89 1.73 2.41
CA ARG A 187 24.41 1.61 3.79
C ARG A 187 23.79 2.94 4.17
N LEU A 188 22.52 2.92 4.58
CA LEU A 188 21.95 4.04 5.32
C LEU A 188 22.90 4.35 6.49
N PRO A 189 23.22 5.63 6.75
CA PRO A 189 24.21 6.00 7.75
C PRO A 189 23.81 5.54 9.17
N TYR A 190 22.54 5.22 9.39
CA TYR A 190 21.97 4.84 10.68
C TYR A 190 21.08 3.59 10.55
N ARG A 191 20.92 2.88 11.68
CA ARG A 191 20.01 1.74 11.78
C ARG A 191 18.58 2.24 11.92
N PHE A 192 17.71 1.88 10.98
CA PHE A 192 16.29 2.21 11.00
C PHE A 192 15.48 1.11 11.70
N THR A 193 14.48 1.53 12.47
CA THR A 193 13.41 0.66 12.97
C THR A 193 12.41 0.34 11.86
N GLU A 194 11.51 -0.61 12.08
CA GLU A 194 10.50 -0.97 11.08
C GLU A 194 9.52 0.18 10.79
N ALA A 195 9.17 0.96 11.82
CA ALA A 195 8.41 2.19 11.68
C ALA A 195 9.16 3.22 10.80
N ASP A 196 10.47 3.36 10.95
CA ASP A 196 11.27 4.29 10.14
C ASP A 196 11.28 3.90 8.66
N TYR A 197 11.39 2.60 8.36
CA TYR A 197 11.31 2.09 6.98
C TYR A 197 9.95 2.37 6.36
N HIS A 198 8.87 2.22 7.14
CA HIS A 198 7.53 2.56 6.70
C HIS A 198 7.38 4.05 6.40
N LEU A 199 7.89 4.91 7.29
CA LEU A 199 7.89 6.37 7.08
C LEU A 199 8.69 6.77 5.84
N GLY A 200 9.83 6.11 5.59
CA GLY A 200 10.58 6.30 4.37
C GLY A 200 9.80 5.87 3.13
N LEU A 201 9.11 4.72 3.14
CA LEU A 201 8.21 4.34 2.04
C LEU A 201 7.11 5.38 1.82
N CYS A 202 6.53 5.96 2.88
CA CYS A 202 5.57 7.05 2.76
C CYS A 202 6.18 8.26 2.06
N ALA A 203 7.38 8.68 2.48
CA ALA A 203 8.10 9.79 1.89
C ALA A 203 8.41 9.61 0.39
N LEU A 204 8.60 8.38 -0.09
CA LEU A 204 8.87 8.09 -1.49
C LEU A 204 7.61 8.15 -2.38
N GLN A 205 6.39 8.13 -1.81
CA GLN A 205 5.18 7.99 -2.61
C GLN A 205 4.91 9.15 -3.56
N ALA A 206 5.38 10.37 -3.24
CA ALA A 206 5.25 11.51 -4.14
C ALA A 206 5.95 11.26 -5.49
N GLY A 207 7.23 10.88 -5.43
CA GLY A 207 8.02 10.61 -6.63
C GLY A 207 7.58 9.34 -7.36
N ILE A 208 7.16 8.31 -6.61
CA ILE A 208 6.58 7.09 -7.19
C ILE A 208 5.29 7.43 -7.96
N TRP A 209 4.41 8.26 -7.39
CA TRP A 209 3.19 8.68 -8.07
C TRP A 209 3.50 9.47 -9.34
N GLU A 210 4.39 10.46 -9.27
CA GLU A 210 4.80 11.27 -10.43
C GLU A 210 5.37 10.39 -11.55
N ALA A 211 6.30 9.50 -11.23
CA ALA A 211 6.92 8.60 -12.20
C ALA A 211 5.94 7.54 -12.75
N ALA A 212 5.05 7.00 -11.92
CA ALA A 212 4.00 6.07 -12.39
C ALA A 212 3.02 6.77 -13.34
N ARG A 213 2.65 8.02 -13.05
CA ARG A 213 1.81 8.85 -13.92
C ARG A 213 2.49 9.19 -15.23
N GLU A 214 3.79 9.42 -15.22
CA GLU A 214 4.58 9.62 -16.44
C GLU A 214 4.63 8.33 -17.29
N ALA A 215 4.91 7.18 -16.65
CA ALA A 215 5.03 5.89 -17.34
C ALA A 215 3.71 5.42 -17.98
N HIS A 216 2.59 5.63 -17.29
CA HIS A 216 1.29 5.04 -17.63
C HIS A 216 0.21 6.08 -17.96
N GLY A 217 0.56 7.35 -18.01
CA GLY A 217 -0.36 8.47 -18.23
C GLY A 217 -1.20 8.32 -19.51
N SER A 218 -2.47 8.65 -19.42
CA SER A 218 -3.40 8.69 -20.57
C SER A 218 -3.06 9.80 -21.57
N ALA A 219 -2.31 10.82 -21.14
CA ALA A 219 -1.88 11.95 -21.95
C ALA A 219 -0.63 11.66 -22.81
N SER A 220 0.16 10.65 -22.46
CA SER A 220 1.25 10.17 -23.32
C SER A 220 0.68 9.21 -24.36
N ASP A 221 0.98 9.45 -25.64
CA ASP A 221 0.61 8.55 -26.75
C ASP A 221 1.36 7.20 -26.67
N GLU A 222 2.40 7.07 -25.82
CA GLU A 222 3.23 5.88 -25.67
C GLU A 222 3.28 5.36 -24.22
N VAL A 223 3.16 4.03 -24.05
CA VAL A 223 3.60 3.37 -22.81
C VAL A 223 5.12 3.30 -22.85
N VAL A 224 5.78 3.94 -21.89
CA VAL A 224 7.25 3.99 -21.86
C VAL A 224 7.79 2.61 -21.47
N ASN A 225 8.21 1.84 -22.48
CA ASN A 225 8.82 0.52 -22.29
C ASN A 225 10.35 0.54 -22.50
N LYS A 226 10.89 1.56 -23.17
CA LYS A 226 12.33 1.82 -23.28
C LYS A 226 12.65 3.04 -22.43
N LEU A 227 13.29 2.78 -21.29
CA LEU A 227 13.71 3.82 -20.37
C LEU A 227 15.04 4.39 -20.83
N MET A 228 15.09 5.70 -21.04
CA MET A 228 16.36 6.39 -21.20
C MET A 228 17.14 6.30 -19.88
N PRO A 229 18.46 6.05 -19.91
CA PRO A 229 19.29 6.10 -18.71
C PRO A 229 19.08 7.40 -17.95
N GLY A 230 18.76 7.29 -16.66
CA GLY A 230 18.50 8.46 -15.81
C GLY A 230 17.10 9.06 -15.93
N SER A 231 16.18 8.40 -16.67
CA SER A 231 14.76 8.81 -16.66
C SER A 231 14.18 8.70 -15.25
N PRO A 232 13.25 9.59 -14.86
CA PRO A 232 12.60 9.54 -13.54
C PRO A 232 12.00 8.16 -13.24
N ILE A 233 11.40 7.52 -14.23
CA ILE A 233 10.81 6.18 -14.10
C ILE A 233 11.86 5.13 -13.71
N GLN A 234 13.04 5.13 -14.36
CA GLN A 234 14.12 4.19 -14.01
C GLN A 234 14.68 4.48 -12.62
N LEU A 235 14.90 5.76 -12.31
CA LEU A 235 15.41 6.20 -11.02
C LEU A 235 14.50 5.75 -9.86
N TRP A 236 13.19 6.01 -9.97
CA TRP A 236 12.22 5.65 -8.94
C TRP A 236 11.99 4.13 -8.83
N ARG A 237 12.10 3.38 -9.93
CA ARG A 237 12.14 1.90 -9.88
C ARG A 237 13.34 1.41 -9.10
N ALA A 238 14.54 1.93 -9.39
CA ALA A 238 15.76 1.55 -8.69
C ALA A 238 15.70 1.89 -7.18
N HIS A 239 15.18 3.07 -6.82
CA HIS A 239 14.95 3.42 -5.41
C HIS A 239 14.01 2.43 -4.72
N LEU A 240 12.92 2.03 -5.39
CA LEU A 240 11.93 1.12 -4.86
C LEU A 240 12.47 -0.32 -4.73
N GLU A 241 13.31 -0.78 -5.65
CA GLU A 241 13.96 -2.10 -5.61
C GLU A 241 15.04 -2.18 -4.52
N GLN A 242 15.76 -1.08 -4.28
CA GLN A 242 16.77 -1.03 -3.23
C GLN A 242 16.19 -0.90 -1.83
N TRP A 243 14.97 -0.37 -1.68
CA TRP A 243 14.33 -0.18 -0.39
C TRP A 243 14.11 -1.47 0.42
N PRO A 244 13.52 -2.56 -0.13
CA PRO A 244 13.27 -3.80 0.61
C PRO A 244 14.56 -4.52 1.04
N VAL A 245 15.65 -4.41 0.26
CA VAL A 245 16.97 -4.95 0.64
C VAL A 245 17.47 -4.35 1.95
N LYS A 246 17.02 -3.13 2.27
CA LYS A 246 17.37 -2.40 3.49
C LYS A 246 16.45 -2.82 4.66
N MET A 247 15.24 -3.31 4.41
CA MET A 247 14.25 -3.65 5.44
C MET A 247 14.61 -4.95 6.20
N PRO A 248 14.59 -4.95 7.55
CA PRO A 248 14.86 -6.14 8.35
C PRO A 248 13.74 -7.19 8.27
N VAL A 249 12.50 -6.78 7.99
CA VAL A 249 11.31 -7.65 7.83
C VAL A 249 11.51 -8.69 6.74
N VAL A 250 12.08 -8.29 5.59
CA VAL A 250 12.40 -9.19 4.47
C VAL A 250 13.47 -10.22 4.88
N LYS A 251 14.26 -9.97 5.93
CA LYS A 251 15.27 -10.92 6.43
C LYS A 251 14.75 -11.82 7.56
N LYS A 252 13.74 -11.39 8.33
CA LYS A 252 13.18 -12.12 9.47
C LYS A 252 11.99 -13.02 9.12
N ASP A 253 11.23 -12.70 8.07
CA ASP A 253 10.13 -13.55 7.54
C ASP A 253 10.57 -14.99 7.26
N HIS A 254 11.87 -15.21 7.09
CA HIS A 254 12.44 -16.49 6.68
C HIS A 254 12.92 -17.40 7.81
N ARG A 255 13.09 -16.90 9.04
CA ARG A 255 13.51 -17.76 10.15
C ARG A 255 12.37 -18.24 11.04
N HIS A 256 11.29 -17.48 11.25
CA HIS A 256 10.34 -17.73 12.36
C HIS A 256 8.84 -17.63 11.99
N GLN A 257 8.40 -17.90 10.76
CA GLN A 257 6.95 -17.99 10.46
C GLN A 257 6.29 -19.34 10.81
N MET A 258 6.89 -20.14 11.71
CA MET A 258 6.22 -21.29 12.33
C MET A 258 6.28 -21.30 13.86
N ILE A 259 6.86 -20.29 14.52
CA ILE A 259 6.98 -20.28 15.98
C ILE A 259 6.78 -18.84 16.47
N ASP A 260 5.52 -18.42 16.57
CA ASP A 260 4.87 -17.99 17.82
C ASP A 260 3.60 -17.17 17.50
N GLU A 261 2.54 -17.87 17.11
CA GLU A 261 1.23 -17.29 16.75
C GLU A 261 0.48 -16.67 17.95
N GLN A 262 1.05 -16.77 19.16
CA GLN A 262 0.52 -16.15 20.38
C GLN A 262 1.06 -14.72 20.61
N GLN A 263 2.14 -14.30 19.94
CA GLN A 263 2.80 -13.02 20.23
C GLN A 263 2.14 -11.78 19.61
N LEU A 264 1.27 -11.93 18.61
CA LEU A 264 0.44 -10.83 18.09
C LEU A 264 -0.61 -10.32 19.10
N PHE A 265 -0.81 -11.05 20.19
CA PHE A 265 -1.86 -10.81 21.18
C PHE A 265 -1.40 -10.91 22.64
N THR A 266 -0.11 -11.16 22.90
CA THR A 266 0.50 -10.88 24.20
C THR A 266 0.83 -9.40 24.28
N ASP A 267 0.66 -8.82 25.47
CA ASP A 267 0.83 -7.40 25.83
C ASP A 267 2.26 -6.82 25.58
N ASP A 268 3.08 -7.50 24.79
CA ASP A 268 4.44 -7.07 24.46
C ASP A 268 4.37 -6.09 23.29
N HIS A 269 4.88 -4.88 23.55
CA HIS A 269 4.92 -3.73 22.64
C HIS A 269 5.87 -3.95 21.45
N ASP A 270 5.72 -5.05 20.70
CA ASP A 270 6.51 -5.28 19.50
C ASP A 270 5.86 -4.58 18.30
N ASP A 271 6.25 -3.31 18.10
CA ASP A 271 5.95 -2.52 16.90
C ASP A 271 6.21 -3.31 15.60
N SER A 272 7.11 -4.31 15.62
CA SER A 272 7.47 -5.11 14.45
C SER A 272 6.28 -5.84 13.84
N ALA A 273 5.41 -6.42 14.66
CA ALA A 273 4.28 -7.22 14.20
C ALA A 273 3.25 -6.39 13.40
N VAL A 274 3.16 -5.09 13.67
CA VAL A 274 2.21 -4.17 13.00
C VAL A 274 2.81 -3.55 11.74
N PHE A 275 4.06 -3.07 11.81
CA PHE A 275 4.66 -2.33 10.71
C PHE A 275 5.15 -3.21 9.56
N ALA A 276 5.53 -4.46 9.83
CA ALA A 276 5.95 -5.41 8.80
C ALA A 276 4.92 -5.62 7.67
N PRO A 277 3.70 -6.10 7.94
CA PRO A 277 2.70 -6.33 6.88
C PRO A 277 2.27 -5.03 6.20
N LEU A 278 2.21 -3.92 6.94
CA LEU A 278 1.85 -2.61 6.41
C LEU A 278 2.89 -2.09 5.42
N SER A 279 4.18 -2.18 5.78
CA SER A 279 5.29 -1.74 4.93
C SER A 279 5.39 -2.59 3.66
N LEU A 280 5.23 -3.91 3.79
CA LEU A 280 5.22 -4.83 2.65
C LEU A 280 4.05 -4.53 1.71
N THR A 281 2.85 -4.32 2.25
CA THR A 281 1.67 -3.95 1.45
C THR A 281 1.91 -2.65 0.69
N LEU A 282 2.41 -1.61 1.38
CA LEU A 282 2.70 -0.32 0.77
C LEU A 282 3.75 -0.45 -0.35
N TRP A 283 4.85 -1.16 -0.08
CA TRP A 283 5.92 -1.40 -1.06
C TRP A 283 5.41 -2.12 -2.31
N HIS A 284 4.63 -3.19 -2.16
CA HIS A 284 4.07 -3.92 -3.29
C HIS A 284 3.02 -3.10 -4.05
N ILE A 285 2.20 -2.30 -3.37
CA ILE A 285 1.29 -1.36 -4.04
C ILE A 285 2.09 -0.37 -4.90
N SER A 286 3.15 0.23 -4.36
CA SER A 286 4.04 1.11 -5.13
C SER A 286 4.65 0.40 -6.33
N THR A 287 5.05 -0.86 -6.17
CA THR A 287 5.63 -1.68 -7.24
C THR A 287 4.62 -1.94 -8.34
N ILE A 288 3.38 -2.27 -7.98
CA ILE A 288 2.28 -2.40 -8.95
C ILE A 288 2.06 -1.07 -9.67
N LYS A 289 2.00 0.07 -8.97
CA LYS A 289 1.80 1.39 -9.61
C LYS A 289 2.89 1.72 -10.64
N MET A 290 4.14 1.36 -10.36
CA MET A 290 5.27 1.60 -11.28
C MET A 290 5.27 0.67 -12.50
N HIS A 291 4.63 -0.50 -12.41
CA HIS A 291 4.72 -1.55 -13.41
C HIS A 291 3.41 -1.96 -14.08
N ALA A 292 2.25 -1.51 -13.60
CA ALA A 292 0.95 -1.81 -14.18
C ALA A 292 0.20 -0.52 -14.56
N PRO A 293 -0.30 -0.40 -15.80
CA PRO A 293 -1.12 0.73 -16.21
C PRO A 293 -2.56 0.55 -15.70
N LEU A 294 -2.78 0.65 -14.39
CA LEU A 294 -4.07 0.33 -13.72
C LEU A 294 -5.27 1.06 -14.36
N THR A 295 -5.13 2.34 -14.67
CA THR A 295 -6.20 3.12 -15.35
C THR A 295 -6.54 2.55 -16.72
N LEU A 296 -5.52 2.10 -17.47
CA LEU A 296 -5.70 1.48 -18.79
C LEU A 296 -6.38 0.11 -18.69
N LEU A 297 -5.99 -0.69 -17.70
CA LEU A 297 -6.60 -2.00 -17.42
C LEU A 297 -8.09 -1.86 -17.09
N ARG A 298 -8.42 -0.91 -16.20
CA ARG A 298 -9.81 -0.56 -15.86
C ARG A 298 -10.58 -0.08 -17.09
N LEU A 299 -10.02 0.87 -17.85
CA LEU A 299 -10.67 1.43 -19.04
C LEU A 299 -10.95 0.36 -20.12
N HIS A 300 -10.00 -0.55 -20.34
CA HIS A 300 -10.15 -1.63 -21.32
C HIS A 300 -11.30 -2.57 -20.95
N SER A 301 -11.41 -2.95 -19.68
CA SER A 301 -12.53 -3.73 -19.18
C SER A 301 -13.85 -2.98 -19.34
N SER A 302 -13.96 -1.75 -18.82
CA SER A 302 -15.20 -0.97 -18.87
C SER A 302 -15.69 -0.72 -20.30
N SER A 303 -14.77 -0.49 -21.23
CA SER A 303 -15.12 -0.28 -22.64
C SER A 303 -15.64 -1.56 -23.30
N ASN A 304 -15.03 -2.71 -23.04
CA ASN A 304 -15.53 -3.99 -23.55
C ASN A 304 -16.92 -4.32 -22.99
N SER A 305 -17.20 -4.01 -21.73
CA SER A 305 -18.54 -4.17 -21.13
C SER A 305 -19.60 -3.30 -21.82
N LEU A 306 -19.31 -2.01 -22.04
CA LEU A 306 -20.25 -1.06 -22.65
C LEU A 306 -20.57 -1.38 -24.13
N PHE A 307 -19.61 -1.93 -24.88
CA PHE A 307 -19.78 -2.22 -26.30
C PHE A 307 -20.12 -3.69 -26.61
N GLY A 308 -19.78 -4.63 -25.72
CA GLY A 308 -20.09 -6.05 -25.87
C GLY A 308 -21.58 -6.38 -25.67
N GLY A 309 -22.27 -5.69 -24.76
CA GLY A 309 -23.69 -5.94 -24.45
C GLY A 309 -24.70 -5.35 -25.45
N ARG A 310 -24.30 -4.38 -26.30
CA ARG A 310 -25.20 -3.67 -27.23
C ARG A 310 -25.05 -4.07 -28.70
N ALA A 311 -23.97 -4.75 -29.07
CA ALA A 311 -23.71 -5.15 -30.46
C ALA A 311 -24.60 -6.32 -30.94
N ALA A 312 -25.31 -7.01 -30.04
CA ALA A 312 -26.11 -8.19 -30.39
C ALA A 312 -27.54 -7.89 -30.88
N ALA A 313 -28.02 -6.63 -30.89
CA ALA A 313 -29.45 -6.36 -31.05
C ALA A 313 -29.87 -5.29 -32.10
N ALA A 314 -28.97 -4.68 -32.88
CA ALA A 314 -29.40 -3.66 -33.86
C ALA A 314 -28.59 -3.65 -35.18
N PRO A 315 -29.24 -3.74 -36.36
CA PRO A 315 -28.58 -3.78 -37.67
C PRO A 315 -28.09 -2.40 -38.18
N THR A 316 -28.29 -1.32 -37.42
CA THR A 316 -27.80 0.05 -37.74
C THR A 316 -26.47 0.39 -37.05
N ALA A 317 -25.83 -0.56 -36.37
CA ALA A 317 -24.68 -0.36 -35.49
C ALA A 317 -23.31 -0.27 -36.19
N THR A 318 -23.21 -0.35 -37.52
CA THR A 318 -21.92 -0.49 -38.22
C THR A 318 -20.99 0.72 -38.12
N THR A 319 -21.50 1.95 -38.15
CA THR A 319 -20.68 3.17 -38.05
C THR A 319 -20.28 3.51 -36.62
N MET A 320 -21.17 3.33 -35.63
CA MET A 320 -20.83 3.54 -34.22
C MET A 320 -19.93 2.43 -33.66
N ALA A 321 -20.11 1.18 -34.10
CA ALA A 321 -19.21 0.09 -33.73
C ALA A 321 -17.80 0.28 -34.32
N ALA A 322 -17.69 0.79 -35.55
CA ALA A 322 -16.40 1.13 -36.16
C ALA A 322 -15.70 2.30 -35.43
N ALA A 323 -16.45 3.34 -35.02
CA ALA A 323 -15.92 4.44 -34.22
C ALA A 323 -15.49 3.99 -32.82
N ALA A 324 -16.28 3.16 -32.14
CA ALA A 324 -15.92 2.57 -30.85
C ALA A 324 -14.72 1.62 -30.95
N ALA A 325 -14.64 0.81 -32.02
CA ALA A 325 -13.49 -0.03 -32.30
C ALA A 325 -12.22 0.80 -32.53
N ALA A 326 -12.31 1.92 -33.25
CA ALA A 326 -11.21 2.85 -33.47
C ALA A 326 -10.72 3.50 -32.16
N VAL A 327 -11.63 3.91 -31.27
CA VAL A 327 -11.32 4.45 -29.93
C VAL A 327 -10.59 3.41 -29.07
N LEU A 328 -10.91 2.12 -29.22
CA LEU A 328 -10.30 1.02 -28.47
C LEU A 328 -8.97 0.49 -29.04
N GLN A 329 -8.60 0.84 -30.27
CA GLN A 329 -7.35 0.34 -30.88
C GLN A 329 -6.12 0.84 -30.14
N LYS A 330 -6.07 2.14 -29.78
CA LYS A 330 -4.96 2.73 -29.04
C LYS A 330 -4.77 2.06 -27.66
N PRO A 331 -5.80 1.92 -26.81
CA PRO A 331 -5.69 1.17 -25.55
C PRO A 331 -5.21 -0.28 -25.71
N LYS A 332 -5.75 -1.00 -26.70
CA LYS A 332 -5.36 -2.40 -26.96
C LYS A 332 -3.90 -2.52 -27.40
N ALA A 333 -3.41 -1.63 -28.26
CA ALA A 333 -2.01 -1.60 -28.66
C ALA A 333 -1.10 -1.35 -27.45
N ARG A 334 -1.42 -0.36 -26.60
CA ARG A 334 -0.69 -0.07 -25.37
C ARG A 334 -0.64 -1.26 -24.41
N LEU A 335 -1.75 -1.98 -24.25
CA LEU A 335 -1.80 -3.19 -23.43
C LEU A 335 -0.94 -4.31 -24.00
N ARG A 336 -0.90 -4.50 -25.32
CA ARG A 336 0.01 -5.48 -25.94
C ARG A 336 1.47 -5.14 -25.67
N THR A 337 1.85 -3.86 -25.77
CA THR A 337 3.22 -3.43 -25.49
C THR A 337 3.58 -3.67 -24.02
N TRP A 338 2.67 -3.38 -23.09
CA TRP A 338 2.84 -3.73 -21.68
C TRP A 338 2.95 -5.24 -21.46
N MET A 339 2.07 -6.04 -22.05
CA MET A 339 2.10 -7.50 -21.94
C MET A 339 3.39 -8.14 -22.47
N ALA A 340 4.05 -7.49 -23.44
CA ALA A 340 5.32 -7.94 -24.02
C ALA A 340 6.55 -7.59 -23.17
N SER A 341 6.44 -6.67 -22.21
CA SER A 341 7.56 -6.33 -21.31
C SER A 341 7.61 -7.23 -20.06
N ASP A 342 8.55 -6.96 -19.17
CA ASP A 342 8.73 -7.59 -17.85
C ASP A 342 7.79 -7.04 -16.77
N CYS A 343 7.37 -5.78 -16.93
CA CYS A 343 6.46 -5.05 -16.07
C CYS A 343 5.21 -5.84 -15.61
N PRO A 344 4.44 -6.52 -16.49
CA PRO A 344 3.29 -7.31 -16.06
C PRO A 344 3.66 -8.41 -15.07
N ARG A 345 4.80 -9.09 -15.24
CA ARG A 345 5.22 -10.19 -14.38
C ARG A 345 5.67 -9.68 -13.01
N THR A 346 6.38 -8.57 -12.96
CA THR A 346 6.72 -7.89 -11.70
C THR A 346 5.47 -7.41 -10.95
N ALA A 347 4.48 -6.89 -11.67
CA ALA A 347 3.21 -6.46 -11.07
C ALA A 347 2.39 -7.64 -10.54
N VAL A 348 2.32 -8.75 -11.28
CA VAL A 348 1.63 -9.99 -10.87
C VAL A 348 2.32 -10.65 -9.67
N TRP A 349 3.65 -10.68 -9.62
CA TRP A 349 4.35 -11.16 -8.43
C TRP A 349 4.05 -10.27 -7.22
N SER A 350 4.10 -8.94 -7.37
CA SER A 350 3.75 -8.03 -6.27
C SER A 350 2.29 -8.20 -5.82
N ALA A 351 1.38 -8.47 -6.75
CA ALA A 351 -0.02 -8.79 -6.45
C ALA A 351 -0.16 -10.08 -5.63
N ALA A 352 0.60 -11.12 -5.97
CA ALA A 352 0.65 -12.36 -5.21
C ALA A 352 1.19 -12.15 -3.79
N GLN A 353 2.18 -11.28 -3.62
CA GLN A 353 2.74 -10.96 -2.30
C GLN A 353 1.78 -10.16 -1.42
N ILE A 354 1.00 -9.24 -1.98
CA ILE A 354 -0.09 -8.58 -1.22
C ILE A 354 -1.13 -9.62 -0.79
N ALA A 355 -1.55 -10.49 -1.71
CA ALA A 355 -2.47 -11.58 -1.41
C ALA A 355 -1.93 -12.49 -0.29
N ARG A 356 -0.64 -12.85 -0.32
CA ARG A 356 0.03 -13.61 0.75
C ARG A 356 -0.04 -12.89 2.09
N VAL A 357 0.35 -11.61 2.15
CA VAL A 357 0.33 -10.82 3.40
C VAL A 357 -1.10 -10.73 3.96
N VAL A 358 -2.09 -10.41 3.13
CA VAL A 358 -3.49 -10.33 3.56
C VAL A 358 -4.00 -11.69 4.04
N MET A 359 -3.69 -12.79 3.35
CA MET A 359 -4.14 -14.12 3.74
C MET A 359 -3.48 -14.63 5.03
N VAL A 360 -2.16 -14.46 5.19
CA VAL A 360 -1.43 -14.85 6.41
C VAL A 360 -1.99 -14.09 7.63
N THR A 361 -2.29 -12.80 7.48
CA THR A 361 -2.93 -12.03 8.56
C THR A 361 -4.38 -12.46 8.84
N SER A 362 -5.04 -13.13 7.89
CA SER A 362 -6.41 -13.64 8.03
C SER A 362 -6.47 -15.02 8.71
N SER A 363 -5.47 -15.88 8.48
CA SER A 363 -5.47 -17.29 8.86
C SER A 363 -4.94 -17.61 10.27
N SER A 364 -4.64 -16.62 11.12
CA SER A 364 -4.08 -16.87 12.46
C SER A 364 -5.08 -17.58 13.41
N GLY A 365 -5.05 -18.92 13.42
CA GLY A 365 -4.92 -19.78 14.60
C GLY A 365 -5.86 -19.72 15.81
N ALA A 366 -6.94 -18.93 15.86
CA ALA A 366 -7.92 -19.09 16.95
C ALA A 366 -8.95 -20.17 16.57
N PRO A 367 -9.25 -21.16 17.44
CA PRO A 367 -10.38 -22.04 17.22
C PRO A 367 -11.63 -21.17 17.10
N ALA A 368 -12.32 -21.30 15.97
CA ALA A 368 -13.46 -20.49 15.62
C ALA A 368 -14.61 -20.73 16.60
N ASP A 369 -14.92 -19.73 17.43
CA ASP A 369 -16.28 -19.50 17.90
C ASP A 369 -16.99 -18.67 16.81
N PRO A 370 -18.07 -19.17 16.18
CA PRO A 370 -18.37 -18.83 14.79
C PRO A 370 -18.81 -17.40 14.46
N ASP A 371 -19.30 -16.55 15.38
CA ASP A 371 -20.11 -15.39 14.93
C ASP A 371 -19.70 -13.98 15.40
N SER A 372 -18.75 -13.79 16.34
CA SER A 372 -18.38 -12.43 16.82
C SER A 372 -16.91 -12.03 16.61
N ASP A 373 -15.96 -12.96 16.75
CA ASP A 373 -14.54 -12.64 16.74
C ASP A 373 -13.96 -12.40 15.34
N SER A 374 -14.52 -13.02 14.30
CA SER A 374 -14.03 -12.89 12.92
C SER A 374 -14.24 -11.48 12.35
N ALA A 375 -15.37 -10.84 12.66
CA ALA A 375 -15.66 -9.48 12.22
C ALA A 375 -14.83 -8.44 12.98
N ALA A 376 -14.66 -8.61 14.30
CA ALA A 376 -13.81 -7.76 15.12
C ALA A 376 -12.33 -7.86 14.68
N ARG A 377 -11.85 -9.07 14.38
CA ARG A 377 -10.50 -9.30 13.83
C ARG A 377 -10.30 -8.60 12.49
N ARG A 378 -11.25 -8.71 11.56
CA ARG A 378 -11.21 -7.98 10.28
C ARG A 378 -11.13 -6.47 10.48
N ARG A 379 -11.97 -5.90 11.36
CA ARG A 379 -11.95 -4.46 11.68
C ARG A 379 -10.61 -4.03 12.31
N ARG A 380 -10.04 -4.84 13.19
CA ARG A 380 -8.67 -4.61 13.74
C ARG A 380 -7.64 -4.56 12.62
N LEU A 381 -7.66 -5.53 11.71
CA LEU A 381 -6.73 -5.60 10.59
C LEU A 381 -6.88 -4.39 9.64
N LEU A 382 -8.09 -3.88 9.43
CA LEU A 382 -8.32 -2.64 8.67
C LEU A 382 -7.79 -1.39 9.37
N LEU A 383 -7.88 -1.35 10.71
CA LEU A 383 -7.30 -0.27 11.51
C LEU A 383 -5.77 -0.29 11.45
N LEU A 384 -5.17 -1.48 11.43
CA LEU A 384 -3.72 -1.67 11.35
C LEU A 384 -3.18 -1.49 9.91
N ASN A 385 -3.95 -1.89 8.90
CA ASN A 385 -3.58 -1.78 7.49
C ASN A 385 -4.73 -1.28 6.61
N PRO A 386 -4.90 0.06 6.48
CA PRO A 386 -5.97 0.65 5.67
C PRO A 386 -5.81 0.41 4.16
N LEU A 387 -4.64 -0.06 3.73
CA LEU A 387 -4.32 -0.34 2.33
C LEU A 387 -4.61 -1.78 1.92
N ALA A 388 -4.85 -2.71 2.86
CA ALA A 388 -4.98 -4.15 2.59
C ALA A 388 -6.01 -4.48 1.51
N ILE A 389 -7.28 -4.06 1.69
CA ILE A 389 -8.33 -4.35 0.72
C ILE A 389 -8.06 -3.65 -0.63
N PHE A 390 -7.54 -2.42 -0.60
CA PHE A 390 -7.24 -1.68 -1.84
C PHE A 390 -6.11 -2.36 -2.63
N GLY A 391 -5.06 -2.80 -1.92
CA GLY A 391 -3.98 -3.61 -2.49
C GLY A 391 -4.50 -4.93 -3.05
N LEU A 392 -5.43 -5.60 -2.36
CA LEU A 392 -6.04 -6.85 -2.83
C LEU A 392 -6.87 -6.64 -4.10
N LEU A 393 -7.64 -5.55 -4.17
CA LEU A 393 -8.40 -5.17 -5.36
C LEU A 393 -7.48 -4.83 -6.54
N MET A 394 -6.41 -4.07 -6.31
CA MET A 394 -5.37 -3.82 -7.32
C MET A 394 -4.74 -5.14 -7.81
N SER A 395 -4.47 -6.05 -6.87
CA SER A 395 -3.90 -7.36 -7.15
C SER A 395 -4.83 -8.17 -8.05
N ALA A 396 -6.13 -8.13 -7.78
CA ALA A 396 -7.16 -8.79 -8.58
C ALA A 396 -7.20 -8.22 -10.02
N ILE A 397 -7.23 -6.90 -10.16
CA ILE A 397 -7.27 -6.21 -11.47
C ILE A 397 -6.06 -6.60 -12.32
N VAL A 398 -4.85 -6.55 -11.75
CA VAL A 398 -3.61 -6.86 -12.48
C VAL A 398 -3.53 -8.34 -12.84
N THR A 399 -3.78 -9.21 -11.87
CA THR A 399 -3.64 -10.66 -12.05
C THR A 399 -4.66 -11.19 -13.05
N CYS A 400 -5.93 -10.80 -12.95
CA CYS A 400 -6.96 -11.21 -13.90
C CYS A 400 -6.70 -10.63 -15.29
N SER A 401 -6.28 -9.35 -15.40
CA SER A 401 -5.90 -8.76 -16.70
C SER A 401 -4.79 -9.52 -17.39
N TYR A 402 -3.74 -9.85 -16.63
CA TYR A 402 -2.60 -10.62 -17.12
C TYR A 402 -3.05 -12.02 -17.54
N ALA A 403 -3.79 -12.74 -16.68
CA ALA A 403 -4.31 -14.07 -17.00
C ALA A 403 -5.20 -14.07 -18.25
N ALA A 404 -6.12 -13.12 -18.41
CA ALA A 404 -6.99 -13.00 -19.57
C ALA A 404 -6.22 -12.78 -20.88
N SER A 405 -5.13 -12.01 -20.81
CA SER A 405 -4.30 -11.67 -21.98
C SER A 405 -3.19 -12.69 -22.25
N HIS A 406 -2.84 -13.52 -21.26
CA HIS A 406 -1.72 -14.44 -21.33
C HIS A 406 -2.16 -15.87 -21.66
N THR A 407 -1.78 -16.32 -22.85
CA THR A 407 -1.89 -17.72 -23.26
C THR A 407 -0.50 -18.35 -23.11
N SER A 408 -0.24 -18.95 -21.96
CA SER A 408 1.05 -19.61 -21.71
C SER A 408 1.15 -20.90 -22.53
N GLY A 409 2.16 -20.99 -23.40
CA GLY A 409 2.51 -22.25 -24.07
C GLY A 409 2.99 -23.33 -23.09
N ALA A 410 3.43 -22.95 -21.88
CA ALA A 410 3.84 -23.88 -20.84
C ALA A 410 2.66 -24.46 -20.03
N CYS A 411 1.43 -23.94 -20.20
CA CYS A 411 0.26 -24.49 -19.51
C CYS A 411 -0.43 -25.56 -20.37
N PRO A 412 -0.56 -26.81 -19.86
CA PRO A 412 -1.25 -27.89 -20.57
C PRO A 412 -2.70 -27.54 -20.96
N GLY A 413 -3.39 -26.73 -20.14
CA GLY A 413 -4.76 -26.30 -20.42
C GLY A 413 -4.89 -25.22 -21.50
N CYS A 414 -3.84 -24.43 -21.74
CA CYS A 414 -3.83 -23.43 -22.83
C CYS A 414 -3.30 -24.01 -24.14
N SER A 415 -2.52 -25.09 -24.09
CA SER A 415 -1.89 -25.70 -25.26
C SER A 415 -1.89 -27.23 -25.11
N PRO A 416 -3.03 -27.89 -25.41
CA PRO A 416 -3.23 -29.33 -25.15
C PRO A 416 -2.36 -30.31 -25.96
N GLY A 417 -1.31 -29.85 -26.66
CA GLY A 417 -0.37 -30.67 -27.43
C GLY A 417 1.07 -30.75 -26.89
N LEU A 418 1.39 -30.01 -25.82
CA LEU A 418 2.76 -29.94 -25.26
C LEU A 418 3.02 -30.91 -24.11
N SER A 419 2.03 -31.71 -23.72
CA SER A 419 2.09 -32.65 -22.58
C SER A 419 3.06 -33.84 -22.76
N GLN A 420 3.70 -33.99 -23.92
CA GLN A 420 4.60 -35.11 -24.22
C GLN A 420 6.10 -34.75 -24.24
N ASN A 421 6.47 -33.47 -24.15
CA ASN A 421 7.87 -33.11 -23.98
C ASN A 421 8.19 -33.09 -22.48
N ALA A 422 9.16 -33.89 -22.05
CA ALA A 422 9.62 -34.05 -20.67
C ALA A 422 10.13 -32.77 -19.97
N ASN A 423 10.01 -31.60 -20.61
CA ASN A 423 10.28 -30.27 -20.08
C ASN A 423 8.97 -29.47 -19.98
N ALA A 424 7.94 -30.01 -19.32
CA ALA A 424 6.87 -29.16 -18.78
C ALA A 424 7.56 -28.11 -17.90
N GLY A 425 7.61 -26.86 -18.36
CA GLY A 425 8.46 -25.83 -17.75
C GLY A 425 8.28 -25.75 -16.23
N ALA A 426 9.37 -25.45 -15.51
CA ALA A 426 9.38 -25.35 -14.06
C ALA A 426 8.17 -24.57 -13.53
N VAL A 427 7.53 -25.12 -12.49
CA VAL A 427 6.38 -24.50 -11.85
C VAL A 427 6.89 -23.41 -10.92
N VAL A 428 6.46 -22.17 -11.16
CA VAL A 428 6.88 -21.01 -10.38
C VAL A 428 5.75 -20.61 -9.46
N ASP A 429 5.89 -20.89 -8.17
CA ASP A 429 4.95 -20.41 -7.16
C ASP A 429 5.18 -18.92 -6.88
N LEU A 430 4.16 -18.10 -7.16
CA LEU A 430 4.22 -16.66 -6.97
C LEU A 430 4.17 -16.21 -5.50
N PHE A 431 3.84 -17.12 -4.56
CA PHE A 431 3.84 -16.82 -3.12
C PHE A 431 5.23 -17.03 -2.51
N VAL A 432 6.18 -17.62 -3.25
CA VAL A 432 7.58 -17.73 -2.82
C VAL A 432 8.16 -16.33 -2.62
N THR A 433 8.75 -16.13 -1.46
CA THR A 433 9.48 -14.91 -1.10
C THR A 433 10.95 -15.04 -1.47
N ASP A 434 11.63 -13.91 -1.63
CA ASP A 434 13.08 -13.86 -1.74
C ASP A 434 13.75 -14.10 -0.38
N ALA A 435 13.61 -15.34 0.10
CA ALA A 435 14.53 -16.11 0.95
C ALA A 435 15.59 -15.33 1.74
N ASP A 436 16.65 -15.01 1.00
CA ASP A 436 17.93 -14.62 1.55
C ASP A 436 18.62 -13.57 0.66
N GLY A 437 17.82 -12.81 -0.10
CA GLY A 437 18.35 -11.95 -1.17
C GLY A 437 18.76 -12.70 -2.43
N GLU A 438 18.56 -14.02 -2.47
CA GLU A 438 18.62 -14.83 -3.68
C GLU A 438 17.20 -15.13 -4.16
N THR A 439 16.75 -14.38 -5.16
CA THR A 439 15.53 -14.71 -5.89
C THR A 439 15.69 -16.11 -6.46
N ALA A 440 14.74 -17.01 -6.17
CA ALA A 440 14.75 -18.36 -6.73
C ALA A 440 14.99 -18.24 -8.25
N PRO A 441 15.97 -18.96 -8.83
CA PRO A 441 16.42 -18.73 -10.20
C PRO A 441 15.27 -18.89 -11.21
N GLU A 442 14.29 -19.74 -10.88
CA GLU A 442 13.07 -19.94 -11.65
C GLU A 442 12.13 -18.74 -11.59
N LEU A 443 11.96 -18.11 -10.43
CA LEU A 443 11.17 -16.89 -10.27
C LEU A 443 11.83 -15.72 -11.01
N LEU A 444 13.15 -15.59 -10.94
CA LEU A 444 13.89 -14.57 -11.69
C LEU A 444 13.75 -14.78 -13.20
N ARG A 445 13.92 -16.01 -13.69
CA ARG A 445 13.72 -16.35 -15.11
C ARG A 445 12.30 -16.10 -15.57
N TRP A 446 11.30 -16.44 -14.75
CA TRP A 446 9.92 -16.12 -15.06
C TRP A 446 9.71 -14.60 -15.12
N LYS A 447 10.15 -13.87 -14.10
CA LYS A 447 9.99 -12.41 -14.04
C LYS A 447 10.62 -11.71 -15.25
N VAL A 448 11.86 -12.08 -15.61
CA VAL A 448 12.60 -11.45 -16.72
C VAL A 448 12.14 -11.96 -18.08
N TYR A 449 12.10 -13.29 -18.29
CA TYR A 449 11.92 -13.90 -19.61
C TYR A 449 10.53 -14.51 -19.84
N GLY A 450 9.71 -14.64 -18.79
CA GLY A 450 8.40 -15.30 -18.87
C GLY A 450 8.50 -16.82 -19.00
N GLU A 451 9.65 -17.41 -18.65
CA GLU A 451 9.88 -18.84 -18.73
C GLU A 451 9.27 -19.58 -17.54
N GLY A 452 8.61 -20.71 -17.79
CA GLY A 452 7.97 -21.52 -16.74
C GLY A 452 6.46 -21.30 -16.62
N ARG A 453 5.83 -22.05 -15.72
CA ARG A 453 4.39 -22.00 -15.44
C ARG A 453 4.15 -21.36 -14.08
N ALA A 454 3.71 -20.11 -14.07
CA ALA A 454 3.33 -19.43 -12.84
C ALA A 454 2.03 -19.99 -12.24
N VAL A 455 2.04 -20.22 -10.93
CA VAL A 455 0.88 -20.67 -10.15
C VAL A 455 0.61 -19.73 -8.97
N TRP A 456 -0.66 -19.61 -8.61
CA TRP A 456 -1.14 -18.73 -7.56
C TRP A 456 -1.10 -19.42 -6.19
N GLY A 457 0.07 -19.33 -5.54
CA GLY A 457 0.24 -19.77 -4.17
C GLY A 457 -0.03 -21.26 -3.96
N PRO A 458 -0.37 -21.66 -2.72
CA PRO A 458 -0.68 -23.05 -2.39
C PRO A 458 -1.95 -23.57 -3.09
N SER A 459 -2.78 -22.68 -3.63
CA SER A 459 -3.95 -23.08 -4.43
C SER A 459 -3.58 -23.70 -5.77
N GLY A 460 -2.34 -23.52 -6.25
CA GLY A 460 -1.86 -24.14 -7.49
C GLY A 460 -2.56 -23.65 -8.76
N ILE A 461 -3.34 -22.56 -8.67
CA ILE A 461 -4.15 -22.07 -9.79
C ILE A 461 -3.20 -21.48 -10.85
N PRO A 462 -3.20 -21.96 -12.09
CA PRO A 462 -2.33 -21.43 -13.13
C PRO A 462 -2.69 -19.98 -13.46
N VAL A 463 -1.69 -19.12 -13.54
CA VAL A 463 -1.86 -17.71 -13.91
C VAL A 463 -1.86 -17.56 -15.44
N CYS A 464 -2.87 -18.16 -16.06
CA CYS A 464 -3.18 -18.04 -17.49
C CYS A 464 -4.67 -17.95 -17.75
N ARG A 465 -5.03 -17.73 -19.02
CA ARG A 465 -6.42 -17.67 -19.50
C ARG A 465 -7.25 -18.87 -19.04
N CYS A 466 -6.62 -20.04 -19.03
CA CYS A 466 -7.14 -21.31 -18.51
C CYS A 466 -7.67 -21.24 -17.06
N GLY A 467 -6.99 -20.49 -16.19
CA GLY A 467 -7.21 -20.43 -14.75
C GLY A 467 -7.92 -19.16 -14.34
N LEU A 468 -8.23 -18.27 -15.30
CA LEU A 468 -8.93 -17.02 -15.05
C LEU A 468 -10.23 -17.23 -14.24
N PRO A 469 -11.10 -18.22 -14.53
CA PRO A 469 -12.31 -18.43 -13.72
C PRO A 469 -11.99 -18.79 -12.25
N ALA A 470 -10.97 -19.60 -12.03
CA ALA A 470 -10.54 -19.99 -10.68
C ALA A 470 -9.89 -18.82 -9.92
N LEU A 471 -9.07 -18.01 -10.61
CA LEU A 471 -8.50 -16.78 -10.05
C LEU A 471 -9.58 -15.76 -9.70
N ALA A 472 -10.55 -15.56 -10.59
CA ALA A 472 -11.70 -14.70 -10.35
C ALA A 472 -12.49 -15.16 -9.13
N GLY A 473 -12.80 -16.46 -9.04
CA GLY A 473 -13.47 -17.04 -7.86
C GLY A 473 -12.68 -16.84 -6.57
N TRP A 474 -11.35 -17.02 -6.62
CA TRP A 474 -10.46 -16.79 -5.48
C TRP A 474 -10.52 -15.34 -4.99
N PHE A 475 -10.36 -14.36 -5.91
CA PHE A 475 -10.40 -12.95 -5.55
C PHE A 475 -11.78 -12.47 -5.13
N SER A 476 -12.86 -12.95 -5.77
CA SER A 476 -14.22 -12.61 -5.35
C SER A 476 -14.50 -13.09 -3.93
N ALA A 477 -14.12 -14.33 -3.59
CA ALA A 477 -14.26 -14.85 -2.23
C ALA A 477 -13.41 -14.04 -1.23
N ALA A 478 -12.16 -13.73 -1.59
CA ALA A 478 -11.27 -12.95 -0.75
C ALA A 478 -11.76 -11.51 -0.54
N LEU A 479 -12.35 -10.84 -1.54
CA LEU A 479 -12.88 -9.49 -1.40
C LEU A 479 -14.22 -9.47 -0.66
N ALA A 480 -15.12 -10.43 -0.95
CA ALA A 480 -16.40 -10.59 -0.27
C ALA A 480 -16.25 -10.79 1.24
N ALA A 481 -15.18 -11.47 1.65
CA ALA A 481 -14.87 -11.66 3.06
C ALA A 481 -14.50 -10.35 3.79
N TRP A 482 -14.27 -9.23 3.09
CA TRP A 482 -13.75 -8.00 3.69
C TRP A 482 -14.58 -6.75 3.37
N ASP A 483 -15.00 -6.56 2.12
CA ASP A 483 -15.63 -5.33 1.66
C ASP A 483 -16.48 -5.53 0.40
N ASP A 484 -17.80 -5.39 0.55
CA ASP A 484 -18.77 -5.52 -0.54
C ASP A 484 -18.58 -4.46 -1.63
N GLY A 485 -18.00 -3.31 -1.31
CA GLY A 485 -17.70 -2.25 -2.28
C GLY A 485 -16.60 -2.68 -3.25
N ALA A 486 -15.49 -3.16 -2.70
CA ALA A 486 -14.35 -3.66 -3.46
C ALA A 486 -14.71 -4.92 -4.26
N GLN A 487 -15.53 -5.81 -3.71
CA GLN A 487 -16.07 -6.96 -4.45
C GLN A 487 -16.89 -6.50 -5.66
N ARG A 488 -17.84 -5.57 -5.48
CA ARG A 488 -18.65 -5.05 -6.59
C ARG A 488 -17.81 -4.36 -7.66
N GLU A 489 -16.81 -3.56 -7.28
CA GLU A 489 -15.87 -2.97 -8.25
C GLU A 489 -15.18 -4.06 -9.07
N PHE A 490 -14.73 -5.13 -8.40
CA PHE A 490 -14.07 -6.25 -9.06
C PHE A 490 -15.00 -7.04 -9.99
N GLU A 491 -16.24 -7.29 -9.60
CA GLU A 491 -17.24 -7.97 -10.44
C GLU A 491 -17.57 -7.18 -11.71
N VAL A 492 -17.77 -5.87 -11.58
CA VAL A 492 -17.95 -4.96 -12.73
C VAL A 492 -16.73 -5.04 -13.64
N PHE A 493 -15.53 -4.98 -13.07
CA PHE A 493 -14.28 -5.12 -13.82
C PHE A 493 -14.15 -6.50 -14.52
N LEU A 494 -14.51 -7.60 -13.87
CA LEU A 494 -14.44 -8.94 -14.48
C LEU A 494 -15.42 -9.09 -15.64
N SER A 495 -16.63 -8.53 -15.53
CA SER A 495 -17.65 -8.58 -16.58
C SER A 495 -17.18 -7.95 -17.90
N GLY A 496 -16.26 -6.98 -17.84
CA GLY A 496 -15.68 -6.34 -19.01
C GLY A 496 -14.41 -7.02 -19.52
N LEU A 497 -13.90 -8.01 -18.80
CA LEU A 497 -12.69 -8.74 -19.16
C LEU A 497 -12.99 -9.99 -20.01
N ALA A 498 -14.17 -10.60 -19.80
CA ALA A 498 -14.74 -11.68 -20.61
C ALA A 498 -15.20 -11.16 -21.97
#